data_AF-A0A1G8JDN0-F1
#
_entry.id   AF-A0A1G8JDN0-F1
#
_cell.length_a   1.000
_cell.length_b   1.000
_cell.length_c   1.000
_cell.angle_alpha   90.00
_cell.angle_beta   90.00
_cell.angle_gamma   90.00
#
_symmetry.space_group_name_H-M   'P 1'
#
loop_
_entity.id
_entity.type
_entity.pdbx_description
1 polymer ?
#
loop_
_entity_poly.entity_id
_entity_poly.type
_entity_poly.pdbx_seq_one_letter_code
_entity_poly.pdbx_strand_id
1 'polypeptide(L)'
;MVNIWRLTKLQLISTFGFNKALHTRDAKERRKLLLLSIALLLGVLMIAVFSFGYSYAMATAFEQIGRLDLLLAIMMAVTSAVGFFTTVYKAGGVLFSYKDYDLLMSLPVKTSHVVASRVLQLYVLNLFFTLMVMLPAGAVYALKVRPEAYYYLLFVPLLLCIPLIPIIAATVIGALISWFSSRFRASRMINLVLTLLFVIALILGSFTLDGNEPELADLGTGLAETIFKLYPLTELYVDAVSAYRMDAFLLFILLSVLAFVVFCTVLGTRYKAIHTGLTTSRAGGKYTMQPLKASTAFQALYRKELRRYFSSSNYVLNTGIGMVLLLIMSVSLLFTSPEQLGQLADIPQLQRYLNTLAPLFVSLFVALSCTTSSSISLEGNNLWILRSSPVPKHIILLSKVAVNLTITVPITVVSCVLLMISLGTGWADSLLLFMIPVIYACYTALMGIIVNLKLPKLEWTNEVQVVKQSAAVLVAMLLGFISLIIPAGLSFVLTSVDGRVIMLGAGIILAGLCAGMYRYLKNAGERLFLGL
;
A
#
# COMPACT_ATOMS: atom_id res chain seq x y z
N MET A 1 -24.85 4.60 -25.40
CA MET A 1 -24.69 3.69 -24.24
C MET A 1 -23.91 2.42 -24.59
N VAL A 2 -24.17 1.77 -25.74
CA VAL A 2 -23.47 0.53 -26.19
C VAL A 2 -21.93 0.66 -26.18
N ASN A 3 -21.39 1.80 -26.60
CA ASN A 3 -19.93 2.01 -26.62
C ASN A 3 -19.33 2.19 -25.23
N ILE A 4 -20.06 2.77 -24.25
CA ILE A 4 -19.58 2.95 -22.88
C ILE A 4 -19.46 1.59 -22.19
N TRP A 5 -20.51 0.77 -22.30
CA TRP A 5 -20.53 -0.57 -21.70
C TRP A 5 -19.46 -1.48 -22.30
N ARG A 6 -19.27 -1.46 -23.63
CA ARG A 6 -18.21 -2.23 -24.30
C ARG A 6 -16.82 -1.83 -23.82
N LEU A 7 -16.55 -0.53 -23.68
CA LEU A 7 -15.27 -0.03 -23.18
C LEU A 7 -15.03 -0.44 -21.72
N THR A 8 -16.04 -0.29 -20.86
CA THR A 8 -15.90 -0.67 -19.45
C THR A 8 -15.73 -2.17 -19.30
N LYS A 9 -16.48 -2.98 -20.07
CA LYS A 9 -16.33 -4.44 -20.09
C LYS A 9 -14.91 -4.84 -20.49
N LEU A 10 -14.37 -4.27 -21.56
CA LEU A 10 -12.98 -4.54 -22.00
C LEU A 10 -11.96 -4.14 -20.93
N GLN A 11 -12.15 -3.00 -20.27
CA GLN A 11 -11.27 -2.54 -19.19
C GLN A 11 -11.34 -3.45 -17.97
N LEU A 12 -12.52 -3.88 -17.53
CA LEU A 12 -12.68 -4.81 -16.41
C LEU A 12 -12.08 -6.18 -16.76
N ILE A 13 -12.34 -6.70 -17.95
CA ILE A 13 -11.76 -7.97 -18.43
C ILE A 13 -10.22 -7.90 -18.47
N SER A 14 -9.66 -6.79 -18.93
CA SER A 14 -8.21 -6.55 -18.93
C SER A 14 -7.65 -6.43 -17.50
N THR A 15 -8.33 -5.68 -16.63
CA THR A 15 -7.89 -5.41 -15.25
C THR A 15 -7.89 -6.67 -14.39
N PHE A 16 -8.92 -7.50 -14.52
CA PHE A 16 -9.05 -8.76 -13.78
C PHE A 16 -8.42 -9.95 -14.51
N GLY A 17 -7.93 -9.77 -15.74
CA GLY A 17 -7.26 -10.82 -16.52
C GLY A 17 -8.19 -11.95 -17.00
N PHE A 18 -9.52 -11.77 -16.95
CA PHE A 18 -10.50 -12.79 -17.34
C PHE A 18 -10.29 -13.31 -18.77
N ASN A 19 -9.78 -12.48 -19.68
CA ASN A 19 -9.54 -12.89 -21.08
C ASN A 19 -8.46 -13.97 -21.18
N LYS A 20 -7.35 -13.79 -20.44
CA LYS A 20 -6.31 -14.83 -20.33
C LYS A 20 -6.87 -16.05 -19.60
N ALA A 21 -7.73 -15.87 -18.59
CA ALA A 21 -8.33 -16.97 -17.86
C ALA A 21 -9.22 -17.89 -18.73
N LEU A 22 -9.98 -17.31 -19.66
CA LEU A 22 -10.97 -18.01 -20.48
C LEU A 22 -10.39 -18.60 -21.77
N HIS A 23 -9.39 -17.95 -22.38
CA HIS A 23 -8.89 -18.31 -23.71
C HIS A 23 -7.53 -19.00 -23.73
N THR A 24 -6.87 -19.15 -22.58
CA THR A 24 -5.64 -19.94 -22.50
C THR A 24 -5.95 -21.44 -22.61
N ARG A 25 -5.32 -22.10 -23.59
CA ARG A 25 -5.48 -23.56 -23.84
C ARG A 25 -4.46 -24.43 -23.09
N ASP A 26 -3.45 -23.84 -22.44
CA ASP A 26 -2.45 -24.59 -21.68
C ASP A 26 -2.97 -25.07 -20.31
N ALA A 27 -2.86 -26.38 -20.04
CA ALA A 27 -3.35 -27.01 -18.81
C ALA A 27 -2.65 -26.48 -17.54
N LYS A 28 -1.35 -26.17 -17.64
CA LYS A 28 -0.54 -25.66 -16.52
C LYS A 28 -0.95 -24.23 -16.14
N GLU A 29 -1.25 -23.41 -17.13
CA GLU A 29 -1.70 -22.03 -16.94
C GLU A 29 -3.17 -21.99 -16.49
N ARG A 30 -4.03 -22.88 -17.00
CA ARG A 30 -5.41 -23.06 -16.51
C ARG A 30 -5.46 -23.45 -15.02
N ARG A 31 -4.61 -24.37 -14.57
CA ARG A 31 -4.52 -24.73 -13.14
C ARG A 31 -4.06 -23.54 -12.28
N LYS A 32 -3.09 -22.76 -12.77
CA LYS A 32 -2.63 -21.53 -12.09
C LYS A 32 -3.75 -20.49 -11.99
N LEU A 33 -4.53 -20.31 -13.05
CA LEU A 33 -5.67 -19.39 -13.09
C LEU A 33 -6.80 -19.83 -12.16
N LEU A 34 -7.11 -21.14 -12.11
CA LEU A 34 -8.07 -21.70 -11.16
C LEU A 34 -7.62 -21.48 -9.71
N LEU A 35 -6.37 -21.79 -9.38
CA LEU A 35 -5.80 -21.53 -8.06
C LEU A 35 -5.87 -20.04 -7.69
N LEU A 36 -5.60 -19.14 -8.65
CA LEU A 36 -5.68 -17.69 -8.43
C LEU A 36 -7.13 -17.24 -8.19
N SER A 37 -8.10 -17.79 -8.91
CA SER A 37 -9.53 -17.49 -8.69
C SER A 37 -10.03 -18.00 -7.33
N ILE A 38 -9.61 -19.20 -6.92
CA ILE A 38 -9.93 -19.77 -5.60
C ILE A 38 -9.29 -18.92 -4.50
N ALA A 39 -8.03 -18.53 -4.65
CA ALA A 39 -7.33 -17.67 -3.70
C ALA A 39 -7.97 -16.28 -3.60
N LEU A 40 -8.43 -15.71 -4.72
CA LEU A 40 -9.19 -14.45 -4.71
C LEU A 40 -10.50 -14.61 -3.94
N LEU A 41 -11.26 -15.67 -4.19
CA LEU A 41 -12.54 -15.93 -3.52
C LEU A 41 -12.35 -16.16 -2.02
N LEU A 42 -11.33 -16.92 -1.62
CA LEU A 42 -10.91 -17.08 -0.22
C LEU A 42 -10.49 -15.74 0.40
N GLY A 43 -9.75 -14.90 -0.34
CA GLY A 43 -9.36 -13.57 0.13
C GLY A 43 -10.58 -12.67 0.36
N VAL A 44 -11.56 -12.68 -0.55
CA VAL A 44 -12.82 -11.96 -0.39
C VAL A 44 -13.58 -12.44 0.83
N LEU A 45 -13.69 -13.76 1.01
CA LEU A 45 -14.36 -14.37 2.15
C LEU A 45 -13.67 -13.99 3.48
N MET A 46 -12.35 -14.08 3.54
CA MET A 46 -11.56 -13.71 4.72
C MET A 46 -11.79 -12.25 5.11
N ILE A 47 -11.72 -11.33 4.14
CA ILE A 47 -12.00 -9.90 4.40
C ILE A 47 -13.41 -9.71 4.94
N ALA A 48 -14.41 -10.38 4.36
CA ALA A 48 -15.79 -10.28 4.83
C ALA A 48 -15.96 -10.81 6.27
N VAL A 49 -15.33 -11.94 6.61
CA VAL A 49 -15.35 -12.52 7.96
C VAL A 49 -14.66 -11.60 8.97
N PHE A 50 -13.49 -11.06 8.64
CA PHE A 50 -12.80 -10.08 9.49
C PHE A 50 -13.61 -8.80 9.66
N SER A 51 -14.19 -8.29 8.59
CA SER A 51 -15.06 -7.09 8.64
C SER A 51 -16.28 -7.34 9.51
N PHE A 52 -16.90 -8.51 9.40
CA PHE A 52 -18.02 -8.90 10.27
C PHE A 52 -17.60 -9.01 11.74
N GLY A 53 -16.48 -9.69 12.03
CA GLY A 53 -15.97 -9.83 13.39
C GLY A 53 -15.64 -8.49 14.04
N TYR A 54 -15.00 -7.58 13.30
CA TYR A 54 -14.70 -6.23 13.78
C TYR A 54 -15.99 -5.40 13.99
N SER A 55 -16.93 -5.47 13.05
CA SER A 55 -18.24 -4.83 13.18
C SER A 55 -19.00 -5.33 14.41
N TYR A 56 -18.97 -6.63 14.67
CA TYR A 56 -19.63 -7.25 15.81
C TYR A 56 -19.00 -6.81 17.13
N ALA A 57 -17.67 -6.79 17.22
CA ALA A 57 -16.95 -6.32 18.40
C ALA A 57 -17.25 -4.83 18.70
N MET A 58 -17.23 -3.97 17.67
CA MET A 58 -17.62 -2.56 17.83
C MET A 58 -19.09 -2.41 18.22
N ALA A 59 -19.99 -3.17 17.60
CA ALA A 59 -21.40 -3.14 17.94
C ALA A 59 -21.63 -3.50 19.41
N THR A 60 -20.96 -4.52 19.93
CA THR A 60 -21.06 -4.88 21.35
C THR A 60 -20.53 -3.78 22.28
N ALA A 61 -19.49 -3.04 21.88
CA ALA A 61 -18.99 -1.91 22.64
C ALA A 61 -19.98 -0.74 22.64
N PHE A 62 -20.58 -0.42 21.48
CA PHE A 62 -21.57 0.66 21.37
C PHE A 62 -22.94 0.30 21.97
N GLU A 63 -23.27 -0.98 22.06
CA GLU A 63 -24.45 -1.48 22.77
C GLU A 63 -24.37 -1.13 24.26
N GLN A 64 -23.18 -1.24 24.88
CA GLN A 64 -22.97 -0.85 26.28
C GLN A 64 -23.14 0.66 26.51
N ILE A 65 -22.92 1.47 25.47
CA ILE A 65 -23.06 2.93 25.49
C ILE A 65 -24.48 3.36 25.05
N GLY A 66 -25.32 2.42 24.61
CA GLY A 66 -26.67 2.69 24.11
C GLY A 66 -26.73 3.43 22.78
N ARG A 67 -25.61 3.53 22.03
CA ARG A 67 -25.49 4.29 20.77
C ARG A 67 -25.03 3.43 19.60
N LEU A 68 -25.80 2.39 19.28
CA LEU A 68 -25.51 1.48 18.15
C LEU A 68 -25.46 2.17 16.78
N ASP A 69 -26.07 3.34 16.63
CA ASP A 69 -26.05 4.14 15.39
C ASP A 69 -24.64 4.64 15.01
N LEU A 70 -23.74 4.73 15.98
CA LEU A 70 -22.34 5.10 15.74
C LEU A 70 -21.59 4.05 14.91
N LEU A 71 -22.02 2.79 14.96
CA LEU A 71 -21.48 1.74 14.10
C LEU A 71 -21.65 2.11 12.63
N LEU A 72 -22.85 2.58 12.26
CA LEU A 72 -23.18 2.95 10.89
C LEU A 72 -22.41 4.21 10.45
N ALA A 73 -22.28 5.20 11.34
CA ALA A 73 -21.50 6.41 11.10
C ALA A 73 -20.02 6.10 10.82
N ILE A 74 -19.39 5.34 11.72
CA ILE A 74 -17.95 5.03 11.64
C ILE A 74 -17.67 4.17 10.42
N MET A 75 -18.47 3.14 10.17
CA MET A 75 -18.24 2.25 9.04
C MET A 75 -18.42 2.96 7.70
N MET A 76 -19.36 3.90 7.61
CA MET A 76 -19.50 4.75 6.43
C MET A 76 -18.30 5.68 6.25
N ALA A 77 -17.80 6.30 7.32
CA ALA A 77 -16.63 7.18 7.29
C ALA A 77 -15.37 6.41 6.87
N VAL A 78 -15.11 5.25 7.47
CA VAL A 78 -13.98 4.37 7.13
C VAL A 78 -14.07 3.90 5.68
N THR A 79 -15.25 3.48 5.24
CA THR A 79 -15.48 3.07 3.85
C THR A 79 -15.23 4.20 2.86
N SER A 80 -15.69 5.41 3.20
CA SER A 80 -15.49 6.62 2.39
C SER A 80 -14.00 7.00 2.32
N ALA A 81 -13.28 6.88 3.43
CA ALA A 81 -11.84 7.12 3.50
C ALA A 81 -11.07 6.10 2.64
N VAL A 82 -11.33 4.79 2.81
CA VAL A 82 -10.71 3.72 2.01
C VAL A 82 -10.97 3.93 0.52
N GLY A 83 -12.20 4.26 0.14
CA GLY A 83 -12.58 4.55 -1.23
C GLY A 83 -11.86 5.79 -1.79
N PHE A 84 -11.79 6.85 -0.98
CA PHE A 84 -11.05 8.07 -1.31
C PHE A 84 -9.57 7.76 -1.59
N PHE A 85 -8.86 7.09 -0.68
CA PHE A 85 -7.43 6.79 -0.85
C PHE A 85 -7.17 5.88 -2.05
N THR A 86 -8.00 4.85 -2.20
CA THR A 86 -7.91 3.93 -3.34
C THR A 86 -8.07 4.66 -4.66
N THR A 87 -8.98 5.64 -4.69
CA THR A 87 -9.25 6.45 -5.87
C THR A 87 -8.13 7.46 -6.12
N VAL A 88 -7.60 8.17 -5.12
CA VAL A 88 -6.47 9.10 -5.30
C VAL A 88 -5.29 8.37 -5.95
N TYR A 89 -4.95 7.18 -5.44
CA TYR A 89 -3.85 6.38 -5.94
C TYR A 89 -4.07 5.87 -7.39
N LYS A 90 -5.31 5.50 -7.73
CA LYS A 90 -5.63 4.96 -9.07
C LYS A 90 -6.02 6.02 -10.10
N ALA A 91 -6.52 7.18 -9.68
CA ALA A 91 -7.02 8.23 -10.57
C ALA A 91 -5.95 8.71 -11.54
N GLY A 92 -4.70 8.91 -11.08
CA GLY A 92 -3.56 9.27 -11.92
C GLY A 92 -3.38 8.33 -13.12
N GLY A 93 -3.32 7.03 -12.88
CA GLY A 93 -3.08 6.02 -13.92
C GLY A 93 -4.31 5.71 -14.78
N VAL A 94 -5.52 5.77 -14.21
CA VAL A 94 -6.76 5.40 -14.92
C VAL A 94 -7.32 6.58 -15.73
N LEU A 95 -7.25 7.80 -15.20
CA LEU A 95 -7.85 8.99 -15.81
C LEU A 95 -6.84 9.89 -16.52
N PHE A 96 -5.61 10.05 -16.01
CA PHE A 96 -4.73 11.13 -16.48
C PHE A 96 -3.50 10.68 -17.28
N SER A 97 -3.01 9.44 -17.10
CA SER A 97 -1.74 9.01 -17.66
C SER A 97 -1.72 7.53 -18.07
N TYR A 98 -2.68 7.10 -18.90
CA TYR A 98 -2.71 5.73 -19.45
C TYR A 98 -1.99 5.64 -20.80
N LYS A 99 -1.26 4.54 -20.99
CA LYS A 99 -0.39 4.28 -22.16
C LYS A 99 -1.14 4.28 -23.50
N ASP A 100 -2.41 3.88 -23.49
CA ASP A 100 -3.21 3.72 -24.71
C ASP A 100 -4.03 4.98 -25.07
N TYR A 101 -3.67 6.16 -24.54
CA TYR A 101 -4.41 7.40 -24.82
C TYR A 101 -4.47 7.73 -26.30
N ASP A 102 -3.33 7.74 -26.98
CA ASP A 102 -3.25 8.11 -28.41
C ASP A 102 -4.02 7.12 -29.29
N LEU A 103 -3.98 5.82 -28.94
CA LEU A 103 -4.73 4.78 -29.63
C LEU A 103 -6.25 4.88 -29.38
N LEU A 104 -6.67 5.18 -28.15
CA LEU A 104 -8.10 5.32 -27.83
C LEU A 104 -8.69 6.61 -28.39
N MET A 105 -7.90 7.67 -28.49
CA MET A 105 -8.32 8.96 -29.05
C MET A 105 -8.29 9.00 -30.57
N SER A 106 -7.58 8.06 -31.23
CA SER A 106 -7.63 7.91 -32.69
C SER A 106 -8.88 7.15 -33.17
N LEU A 107 -9.56 6.43 -32.28
CA LEU A 107 -10.84 5.79 -32.58
C LEU A 107 -11.97 6.83 -32.68
N PRO A 108 -13.00 6.59 -33.53
CA PRO A 108 -14.15 7.48 -33.70
C PRO A 108 -15.13 7.39 -32.52
N VAL A 109 -14.65 7.64 -31.30
CA VAL A 109 -15.43 7.58 -30.05
C VAL A 109 -15.41 8.96 -29.39
N LYS A 110 -16.58 9.46 -28.97
CA LYS A 110 -16.68 10.72 -28.23
C LYS A 110 -15.88 10.63 -26.92
N THR A 111 -15.12 11.67 -26.59
CA THR A 111 -14.30 11.72 -25.37
C THR A 111 -15.11 11.57 -24.09
N SER A 112 -16.34 12.08 -24.06
CA SER A 112 -17.26 11.90 -22.94
C SER A 112 -17.57 10.42 -22.65
N HIS A 113 -17.64 9.56 -23.67
CA HIS A 113 -17.85 8.12 -23.48
C HIS A 113 -16.61 7.43 -22.91
N VAL A 114 -15.41 7.87 -23.30
CA VAL A 114 -14.15 7.34 -22.76
C VAL A 114 -14.01 7.71 -21.29
N VAL A 115 -14.26 8.98 -20.94
CA VAL A 115 -14.22 9.47 -19.55
C VAL A 115 -15.26 8.76 -18.69
N ALA A 116 -16.51 8.67 -19.17
CA ALA A 116 -17.57 7.96 -18.45
C ALA A 116 -17.21 6.50 -18.18
N SER A 117 -16.61 5.80 -19.15
CA SER A 117 -16.15 4.42 -18.97
C SER A 117 -15.10 4.29 -17.85
N ARG A 118 -14.13 5.23 -17.80
CA ARG A 118 -13.08 5.26 -16.77
C ARG A 118 -13.58 5.63 -15.39
N VAL A 119 -14.48 6.60 -15.30
CA VAL A 119 -15.13 6.96 -14.03
C VAL A 119 -15.99 5.80 -13.53
N LEU A 120 -16.69 5.10 -14.43
CA LEU A 120 -17.46 3.89 -14.08
C LEU A 120 -16.53 2.76 -13.61
N GLN A 121 -15.35 2.61 -14.20
CA GLN A 121 -14.33 1.66 -13.74
C GLN A 121 -13.90 1.97 -12.28
N LEU A 122 -13.68 3.24 -11.94
CA LEU A 122 -13.38 3.65 -10.56
C LEU A 122 -14.58 3.44 -9.64
N TYR A 123 -15.80 3.72 -10.10
CA TYR A 123 -17.03 3.49 -9.33
C TYR A 123 -17.22 2.01 -8.97
N VAL A 124 -17.12 1.10 -9.94
CA VAL A 124 -17.26 -0.36 -9.69
C VAL A 124 -16.21 -0.85 -8.70
N LEU A 125 -14.99 -0.31 -8.79
CA LEU A 125 -13.91 -0.69 -7.89
C LEU A 125 -14.15 -0.20 -6.46
N ASN A 126 -14.64 1.03 -6.28
CA ASN A 126 -14.99 1.55 -4.95
C ASN A 126 -16.22 0.87 -4.39
N LEU A 127 -17.24 0.61 -5.22
CA LEU A 127 -18.44 -0.10 -4.81
C LEU A 127 -18.10 -1.50 -4.27
N PHE A 128 -17.12 -2.19 -4.85
CA PHE A 128 -16.63 -3.46 -4.31
C PHE A 128 -16.11 -3.33 -2.88
N PHE A 129 -15.30 -2.30 -2.58
CA PHE A 129 -14.84 -2.03 -1.21
C PHE A 129 -15.97 -1.60 -0.28
N THR A 130 -16.91 -0.79 -0.78
CA THR A 130 -18.12 -0.41 -0.02
C THR A 130 -18.94 -1.62 0.38
N LEU A 131 -19.17 -2.56 -0.55
CA LEU A 131 -19.89 -3.79 -0.25
C LEU A 131 -19.16 -4.65 0.78
N MET A 132 -17.84 -4.76 0.69
CA MET A 132 -17.05 -5.55 1.63
C MET A 132 -17.11 -5.07 3.08
N VAL A 133 -17.25 -3.75 3.29
CA VAL A 133 -17.23 -3.16 4.64
C VAL A 133 -18.65 -2.89 5.14
N MET A 134 -19.50 -2.27 4.32
CA MET A 134 -20.84 -1.86 4.75
C MET A 134 -21.85 -3.01 4.81
N LEU A 135 -21.76 -4.04 3.96
CA LEU A 135 -22.70 -5.17 4.08
C LEU A 135 -22.55 -5.91 5.41
N PRO A 136 -21.33 -6.29 5.86
CA PRO A 136 -21.15 -6.88 7.19
C PRO A 136 -21.61 -5.95 8.32
N ALA A 137 -21.28 -4.65 8.25
CA ALA A 137 -21.69 -3.68 9.25
C ALA A 137 -23.22 -3.53 9.35
N GLY A 138 -23.89 -3.40 8.21
CA GLY A 138 -25.36 -3.32 8.14
C GLY A 138 -26.04 -4.62 8.57
N ALA A 139 -25.43 -5.78 8.33
CA ALA A 139 -25.92 -7.06 8.82
C ALA A 139 -25.78 -7.17 10.35
N VAL A 140 -24.65 -6.75 10.93
CA VAL A 140 -24.46 -6.71 12.39
C VAL A 140 -25.47 -5.77 13.05
N TYR A 141 -25.67 -4.57 12.48
CA TYR A 141 -26.68 -3.63 12.95
C TYR A 141 -28.08 -4.27 12.93
N ALA A 142 -28.43 -4.94 11.82
CA ALA A 142 -29.71 -5.62 11.71
C ALA A 142 -29.90 -6.78 12.71
N LEU A 143 -28.83 -7.52 13.04
CA LEU A 143 -28.88 -8.60 14.01
C LEU A 143 -29.07 -8.09 15.45
N LYS A 144 -28.47 -6.95 15.79
CA LYS A 144 -28.49 -6.37 17.13
C LYS A 144 -29.75 -5.54 17.40
N VAL A 145 -30.11 -4.65 16.48
CA VAL A 145 -31.24 -3.72 16.63
C VAL A 145 -32.57 -4.35 16.20
N ARG A 146 -32.53 -5.39 15.33
CA ARG A 146 -33.71 -6.00 14.70
C ARG A 146 -34.63 -4.95 14.05
N PRO A 147 -34.13 -4.13 13.12
CA PRO A 147 -34.90 -3.07 12.48
C PRO A 147 -36.00 -3.62 11.58
N GLU A 148 -36.99 -2.79 11.29
CA GLU A 148 -38.11 -3.14 10.41
C GLU A 148 -37.66 -3.38 8.96
N ALA A 149 -38.51 -4.04 8.16
CA ALA A 149 -38.23 -4.29 6.74
C ALA A 149 -37.89 -3.01 5.94
N TYR A 150 -38.39 -1.87 6.42
CA TYR A 150 -38.14 -0.54 5.87
C TYR A 150 -36.66 -0.12 5.89
N TYR A 151 -35.88 -0.56 6.88
CA TYR A 151 -34.43 -0.34 6.94
C TYR A 151 -33.73 -0.84 5.68
N TYR A 152 -34.08 -2.04 5.18
CA TYR A 152 -33.43 -2.61 4.00
C TYR A 152 -33.74 -1.81 2.73
N LEU A 153 -34.94 -1.21 2.64
CA LEU A 153 -35.33 -0.37 1.52
C LEU A 153 -34.55 0.95 1.46
N LEU A 154 -34.18 1.51 2.61
CA LEU A 154 -33.36 2.73 2.70
C LEU A 154 -31.86 2.43 2.57
N PHE A 155 -31.40 1.33 3.18
CA PHE A 155 -29.99 0.96 3.21
C PHE A 155 -29.41 0.65 1.82
N VAL A 156 -30.14 -0.10 0.97
CA VAL A 156 -29.62 -0.53 -0.34
C VAL A 156 -29.34 0.64 -1.30
N PRO A 157 -30.27 1.61 -1.51
CA PRO A 157 -30.00 2.78 -2.33
C PRO A 157 -28.86 3.65 -1.79
N LEU A 158 -28.80 3.85 -0.47
CA LEU A 158 -27.74 4.63 0.16
C LEU A 158 -26.38 3.96 -0.02
N LEU A 159 -26.31 2.63 0.11
CA LEU A 159 -25.09 1.86 -0.11
C LEU A 159 -24.48 2.09 -1.50
N LEU A 160 -25.32 2.24 -2.54
CA LEU A 160 -24.86 2.55 -3.89
C LEU A 160 -24.35 3.99 -4.03
N CYS A 161 -24.86 4.91 -3.22
CA CYS A 161 -24.52 6.34 -3.28
C CYS A 161 -23.28 6.71 -2.46
N ILE A 162 -22.95 5.96 -1.39
CA ILE A 162 -21.76 6.18 -0.54
C ILE A 162 -20.47 6.47 -1.35
N PRO A 163 -20.07 5.67 -2.36
CA PRO A 163 -18.79 5.87 -3.03
C PRO A 163 -18.75 7.11 -3.95
N LEU A 164 -19.88 7.74 -4.29
CA LEU A 164 -19.94 8.81 -5.30
C LEU A 164 -19.12 10.04 -4.90
N ILE A 165 -19.29 10.53 -3.67
CA ILE A 165 -18.63 11.74 -3.18
C ILE A 165 -17.13 11.52 -2.92
N PRO A 166 -16.70 10.43 -2.27
CA PRO A 166 -15.29 10.07 -2.16
C PRO A 166 -14.56 10.04 -3.50
N ILE A 167 -15.21 9.54 -4.56
CA ILE A 167 -14.63 9.51 -5.91
C ILE A 167 -14.40 10.93 -6.45
N ILE A 168 -15.36 11.84 -6.29
CA ILE A 168 -15.24 13.23 -6.75
C ILE A 168 -14.06 13.91 -6.05
N ALA A 169 -14.03 13.86 -4.72
CA ALA A 169 -12.96 14.47 -3.94
C ALA A 169 -11.59 13.88 -4.30
N ALA A 170 -11.50 12.56 -4.40
CA ALA A 170 -10.27 11.85 -4.72
C ALA A 170 -9.75 12.11 -6.13
N THR A 171 -10.66 12.23 -7.11
CA THR A 171 -10.27 12.52 -8.50
C THR A 171 -9.83 13.96 -8.68
N VAL A 172 -10.44 14.93 -7.97
CA VAL A 172 -9.99 16.33 -7.93
C VAL A 172 -8.58 16.41 -7.33
N ILE A 173 -8.36 15.79 -6.17
CA ILE A 173 -7.05 15.77 -5.52
C ILE A 173 -6.02 15.03 -6.37
N GLY A 174 -6.40 13.88 -6.95
CA GLY A 174 -5.56 13.14 -7.90
C GLY A 174 -5.18 13.98 -9.13
N ALA A 175 -6.12 14.79 -9.64
CA ALA A 175 -5.86 15.72 -10.75
C ALA A 175 -4.86 16.81 -10.34
N LEU A 176 -5.01 17.40 -9.15
CA LEU A 176 -4.07 18.40 -8.61
C LEU A 176 -2.67 17.80 -8.44
N ILE A 177 -2.57 16.61 -7.87
CA ILE A 177 -1.28 15.89 -7.73
C ILE A 177 -0.66 15.64 -9.11
N SER A 178 -1.44 15.18 -10.09
CA SER A 178 -0.97 15.00 -11.46
C SER A 178 -0.54 16.31 -12.12
N TRP A 179 -1.25 17.41 -11.86
CA TRP A 179 -0.93 18.73 -12.40
C TRP A 179 0.37 19.29 -11.85
N PHE A 180 0.50 19.34 -10.52
CA PHE A 180 1.75 19.73 -9.87
C PHE A 180 2.91 18.84 -10.34
N SER A 181 2.69 17.51 -10.37
CA SER A 181 3.66 16.55 -10.86
C SER A 181 4.14 16.93 -12.28
N SER A 182 3.23 17.10 -13.26
CA SER A 182 3.59 17.36 -14.67
C SER A 182 4.53 18.56 -14.91
N ARG A 183 4.53 19.55 -14.02
CA ARG A 183 5.28 20.81 -14.19
C ARG A 183 6.73 20.75 -13.71
N PHE A 184 7.08 19.79 -12.85
CA PHE A 184 8.44 19.67 -12.33
C PHE A 184 9.24 18.58 -13.07
N ARG A 185 10.55 18.85 -13.26
CA ARG A 185 11.51 17.92 -13.90
C ARG A 185 11.64 16.58 -13.13
N ALA A 186 11.20 16.56 -11.87
CA ALA A 186 11.13 15.41 -10.97
C ALA A 186 9.68 15.13 -10.51
N SER A 187 8.71 15.28 -11.43
CA SER A 187 7.26 15.05 -11.24
C SER A 187 6.91 13.87 -10.33
N ARG A 188 7.59 12.74 -10.55
CA ARG A 188 7.40 11.48 -9.81
C ARG A 188 7.97 11.50 -8.40
N MET A 189 9.06 12.23 -8.15
CA MET A 189 9.60 12.43 -6.80
C MET A 189 8.70 13.37 -5.99
N ILE A 190 8.11 14.39 -6.61
CA ILE A 190 7.18 15.28 -5.89
C ILE A 190 5.89 14.55 -5.54
N ASN A 191 5.32 13.78 -6.47
CA ASN A 191 4.17 12.93 -6.17
C ASN A 191 4.47 11.94 -5.04
N LEU A 192 5.66 11.33 -5.06
CA LEU A 192 6.14 10.44 -3.99
C LEU A 192 6.23 11.18 -2.64
N VAL A 193 6.87 12.35 -2.60
CA VAL A 193 7.01 13.15 -1.36
C VAL A 193 5.65 13.58 -0.83
N LEU A 194 4.74 14.06 -1.69
CA LEU A 194 3.39 14.45 -1.30
C LEU A 194 2.58 13.26 -0.78
N THR A 195 2.66 12.10 -1.45
CA THR A 195 1.98 10.89 -0.99
C THR A 195 2.52 10.42 0.35
N LEU A 196 3.84 10.50 0.54
CA LEU A 196 4.51 10.11 1.77
C LEU A 196 4.18 11.08 2.91
N LEU A 197 4.20 12.40 2.68
CA LEU A 197 3.78 13.42 3.63
C LEU A 197 2.30 13.23 4.00
N PHE A 198 1.46 12.91 3.03
CA PHE A 198 0.05 12.64 3.28
C PHE A 198 -0.16 11.39 4.14
N VAL A 199 0.55 10.29 3.87
CA VAL A 199 0.52 9.09 4.73
C VAL A 199 1.02 9.41 6.14
N ILE A 200 2.09 10.22 6.28
CA ILE A 200 2.58 10.70 7.57
C ILE A 200 1.49 11.49 8.30
N ALA A 201 0.84 12.44 7.62
CA ALA A 201 -0.20 13.27 8.20
C ALA A 201 -1.39 12.44 8.70
N LEU A 202 -1.77 11.37 7.99
CA LEU A 202 -2.81 10.45 8.45
C LEU A 202 -2.41 9.71 9.71
N ILE A 203 -1.19 9.18 9.75
CA ILE A 203 -0.70 8.43 10.90
C ILE A 203 -0.62 9.34 12.13
N LEU A 204 -0.06 10.55 11.98
CA LEU A 204 0.00 11.53 13.06
C LEU A 204 -1.39 11.97 13.52
N GLY A 205 -2.33 12.15 12.58
CA GLY A 205 -3.72 12.45 12.90
C GLY A 205 -4.45 11.34 13.65
N SER A 206 -4.12 10.06 13.40
CA SER A 206 -4.65 8.93 14.17
C SER A 206 -4.21 8.97 15.63
N PHE A 207 -2.95 9.32 15.91
CA PHE A 207 -2.43 9.37 17.29
C PHE A 207 -2.97 10.55 18.12
N THR A 208 -3.42 11.63 17.48
CA THR A 208 -4.00 12.78 18.20
C THR A 208 -5.42 12.54 18.72
N LEU A 209 -6.08 11.46 18.29
CA LEU A 209 -7.44 11.11 18.72
C LEU A 209 -7.46 10.29 20.02
N ASP A 210 -6.30 9.81 20.50
CA ASP A 210 -6.17 8.99 21.72
C ASP A 210 -5.83 9.83 22.98
N GLY A 211 -6.05 11.15 22.95
CA GLY A 211 -5.76 12.03 24.07
C GLY A 211 -6.80 11.94 25.20
N ASN A 212 -6.45 11.22 26.28
CA ASN A 212 -6.96 11.30 27.66
C ASN A 212 -8.34 11.96 27.86
N GLU A 213 -9.40 11.17 28.07
CA GLU A 213 -10.46 11.42 29.08
C GLU A 213 -11.14 10.09 29.52
N PRO A 214 -11.36 9.85 30.83
CA PRO A 214 -11.73 8.54 31.36
C PRO A 214 -13.24 8.37 31.62
N GLU A 215 -14.12 8.75 30.67
CA GLU A 215 -15.55 8.43 30.75
C GLU A 215 -16.09 7.94 29.39
N LEU A 216 -16.36 6.62 29.30
CA LEU A 216 -16.81 5.93 28.09
C LEU A 216 -18.12 6.49 27.49
N ALA A 217 -18.95 7.17 28.28
CA ALA A 217 -20.18 7.81 27.83
C ALA A 217 -19.92 9.12 27.06
N ASP A 218 -18.98 9.95 27.54
CA ASP A 218 -18.58 11.20 26.88
C ASP A 218 -17.69 10.96 25.65
N LEU A 219 -16.98 9.83 25.59
CA LEU A 219 -16.29 9.40 24.37
C LEU A 219 -17.28 9.10 23.23
N GLY A 220 -18.44 8.51 23.53
CA GLY A 220 -19.44 8.17 22.51
C GLY A 220 -20.06 9.41 21.84
N THR A 221 -20.32 10.47 22.60
CA THR A 221 -20.85 11.75 22.11
C THR A 221 -19.74 12.58 21.43
N GLY A 222 -18.56 12.68 22.03
CA GLY A 222 -17.42 13.40 21.45
C GLY A 222 -16.90 12.79 20.13
N LEU A 223 -16.86 11.45 20.02
CA LEU A 223 -16.51 10.78 18.78
C LEU A 223 -17.58 11.00 17.70
N ALA A 224 -18.86 10.94 18.07
CA ALA A 224 -19.96 11.19 17.14
C ALA A 224 -19.90 12.61 16.55
N GLU A 225 -19.74 13.61 17.42
CA GLU A 225 -19.63 15.01 17.00
C GLU A 225 -18.39 15.25 16.14
N THR A 226 -17.26 14.61 16.46
CA THR A 226 -16.03 14.72 15.66
C THR A 226 -16.23 14.12 14.27
N ILE A 227 -16.88 12.95 14.18
CA ILE A 227 -17.16 12.27 12.90
C ILE A 227 -18.15 13.08 12.06
N PHE A 228 -19.25 13.54 12.66
CA PHE A 228 -20.26 14.34 11.97
C PHE A 228 -19.70 15.69 11.52
N LYS A 229 -18.83 16.32 12.30
CA LYS A 229 -18.15 17.56 11.92
C LYS A 229 -17.13 17.37 10.79
N LEU A 230 -16.38 16.26 10.81
CA LEU A 230 -15.40 15.95 9.76
C LEU A 230 -16.06 15.51 8.45
N TYR A 231 -17.16 14.75 8.53
CA TYR A 231 -17.89 14.28 7.37
C TYR A 231 -19.41 14.35 7.59
N PRO A 232 -20.03 15.52 7.39
CA PRO A 232 -21.47 15.77 7.66
C PRO A 232 -22.43 14.83 6.94
N LEU A 233 -21.96 14.18 5.86
CA LEU A 233 -22.73 13.17 5.16
C LEU A 233 -23.02 11.91 5.97
N THR A 234 -22.21 11.64 7.00
CA THR A 234 -22.44 10.52 7.91
C THR A 234 -23.64 10.75 8.81
N GLU A 235 -23.90 12.00 9.20
CA GLU A 235 -25.10 12.38 9.96
C GLU A 235 -26.36 12.14 9.14
N LEU A 236 -26.40 12.63 7.89
CA LEU A 236 -27.52 12.40 6.97
C LEU A 236 -27.77 10.91 6.69
N TYR A 237 -26.70 10.12 6.60
CA TYR A 237 -26.81 8.68 6.39
C TYR A 237 -27.38 7.96 7.63
N VAL A 238 -26.90 8.30 8.82
CA VAL A 238 -27.40 7.73 10.08
C VAL A 238 -28.85 8.13 10.33
N ASP A 239 -29.19 9.40 10.14
CA ASP A 239 -30.57 9.89 10.27
C ASP A 239 -31.52 9.18 9.31
N ALA A 240 -31.08 8.93 8.08
CA ALA A 240 -31.87 8.20 7.09
C ALA A 240 -32.08 6.72 7.48
N VAL A 241 -31.04 6.05 7.98
CA VAL A 241 -31.03 4.59 8.18
C VAL A 241 -31.51 4.18 9.58
N SER A 242 -31.10 4.91 10.62
CA SER A 242 -31.44 4.63 12.03
C SER A 242 -32.72 5.33 12.47
N ALA A 243 -32.90 6.61 12.11
CA ALA A 243 -34.05 7.42 12.52
C ALA A 243 -35.19 7.45 11.48
N TYR A 244 -35.06 6.70 10.37
CA TYR A 244 -36.04 6.58 9.30
C TYR A 244 -36.50 7.93 8.69
N ARG A 245 -35.61 8.92 8.69
CA ARG A 245 -35.88 10.28 8.19
C ARG A 245 -35.81 10.33 6.67
N MET A 246 -36.98 10.47 6.02
CA MET A 246 -37.09 10.53 4.55
C MET A 246 -36.48 11.79 3.93
N ASP A 247 -36.50 12.91 4.65
CA ASP A 247 -35.84 14.15 4.26
C ASP A 247 -34.32 13.96 4.16
N ALA A 248 -33.70 13.33 5.16
CA ALA A 248 -32.28 13.01 5.16
C ALA A 248 -31.92 12.02 4.03
N PHE A 249 -32.74 11.00 3.80
CA PHE A 249 -32.57 10.03 2.71
C PHE A 249 -32.57 10.71 1.33
N LEU A 250 -33.58 11.54 1.05
CA LEU A 250 -33.71 12.22 -0.23
C LEU A 250 -32.57 13.23 -0.44
N LEU A 251 -32.21 13.98 0.60
CA LEU A 251 -31.12 14.96 0.54
C LEU A 251 -29.78 14.27 0.26
N PHE A 252 -29.48 13.15 0.93
CA PHE A 252 -28.27 12.39 0.70
C PHE A 252 -28.14 11.91 -0.76
N ILE A 253 -29.21 11.31 -1.29
CA ILE A 253 -29.23 10.81 -2.67
C ILE A 253 -29.10 11.97 -3.66
N LEU A 254 -29.88 13.04 -3.46
CA LEU A 254 -29.86 14.20 -4.34
C LEU A 254 -28.46 14.82 -4.39
N LEU A 255 -27.85 15.06 -3.23
CA LEU A 255 -26.50 15.64 -3.14
C LEU A 255 -25.46 14.75 -3.82
N SER A 256 -25.49 13.44 -3.55
CA SER A 256 -24.51 12.49 -4.08
C SER A 256 -24.62 12.31 -5.60
N VAL A 257 -25.84 12.13 -6.10
CA VAL A 257 -26.10 11.91 -7.53
C VAL A 257 -25.88 13.20 -8.32
N LEU A 258 -26.41 14.34 -7.85
CA LEU A 258 -26.26 15.62 -8.53
C LEU A 258 -24.78 16.02 -8.62
N ALA A 259 -24.03 15.93 -7.51
CA ALA A 259 -22.60 16.24 -7.50
C ALA A 259 -21.84 15.35 -8.50
N PHE A 260 -22.17 14.06 -8.55
CA PHE A 260 -21.51 13.12 -9.45
C PHE A 260 -21.82 13.37 -10.94
N VAL A 261 -23.06 13.72 -11.26
CA VAL A 261 -23.47 14.08 -12.63
C VAL A 261 -22.78 15.37 -13.08
N VAL A 262 -22.75 16.40 -12.22
CA VAL A 262 -22.02 17.65 -12.48
C VAL A 262 -20.54 17.37 -12.68
N PHE A 263 -19.93 16.55 -11.83
CA PHE A 263 -18.53 16.17 -11.97
C PHE A 263 -18.24 15.47 -13.30
N CYS A 264 -19.05 14.48 -13.67
CA CYS A 264 -18.85 13.72 -14.93
C CYS A 264 -18.99 14.60 -16.18
N THR A 265 -19.92 15.56 -16.16
CA THR A 265 -20.15 16.48 -17.29
C THR A 265 -19.00 17.50 -17.43
N VAL A 266 -18.53 18.08 -16.32
CA VAL A 266 -17.36 18.98 -16.31
C VAL A 266 -16.11 18.24 -16.77
N LEU A 267 -15.84 17.06 -16.20
CA LEU A 267 -14.67 16.27 -16.58
C LEU A 267 -14.74 15.88 -18.05
N GLY A 268 -15.89 15.38 -18.54
CA GLY A 268 -16.05 14.94 -19.93
C GLY A 268 -15.86 16.05 -20.97
N THR A 269 -16.27 17.28 -20.67
CA THR A 269 -16.13 18.44 -21.57
C THR A 269 -14.73 19.04 -21.57
N ARG A 270 -14.07 19.10 -20.40
CA ARG A 270 -12.72 19.69 -20.25
C ARG A 270 -11.58 18.68 -20.34
N TYR A 271 -11.89 17.39 -20.50
CA TYR A 271 -10.91 16.31 -20.45
C TYR A 271 -9.70 16.49 -21.39
N LYS A 272 -9.94 16.88 -22.65
CA LYS A 272 -8.86 17.09 -23.63
C LYS A 272 -7.89 18.18 -23.16
N ALA A 273 -8.42 19.31 -22.70
CA ALA A 273 -7.60 20.43 -22.21
C ALA A 273 -6.79 20.03 -20.97
N ILE A 274 -7.41 19.30 -20.03
CA ILE A 274 -6.73 18.77 -18.84
C ILE A 274 -5.60 17.82 -19.25
N HIS A 275 -5.90 16.82 -20.10
CA HIS A 275 -4.91 15.84 -20.53
C HIS A 275 -3.75 16.47 -21.31
N THR A 276 -4.04 17.36 -22.26
CA THR A 276 -3.00 18.10 -22.99
C THR A 276 -2.11 18.88 -22.03
N GLY A 277 -2.70 19.65 -21.10
CA GLY A 277 -1.92 20.41 -20.11
C GLY A 277 -1.01 19.55 -19.23
N LEU A 278 -1.42 18.31 -18.93
CA LEU A 278 -0.64 17.34 -18.15
C LEU A 278 0.45 16.63 -18.96
N THR A 279 0.25 16.43 -20.26
CA THR A 279 1.14 15.63 -21.11
C THR A 279 2.13 16.46 -21.92
N THR A 280 1.80 17.71 -22.29
CA THR A 280 2.69 18.60 -23.07
C THR A 280 3.83 19.21 -22.25
N SER A 281 4.44 18.44 -21.35
CA SER A 281 5.67 18.85 -20.66
C SER A 281 6.88 18.58 -21.57
N ARG A 282 7.20 19.59 -22.40
CA ARG A 282 8.49 19.86 -23.08
C ARG A 282 8.86 19.01 -24.30
N ALA A 283 8.63 19.60 -25.48
CA ALA A 283 9.46 19.40 -26.68
C ALA A 283 10.78 20.24 -26.66
N GLY A 284 11.07 20.98 -25.58
CA GLY A 284 12.07 22.07 -25.57
C GLY A 284 13.41 21.75 -24.90
N GLY A 285 13.83 20.50 -24.80
CA GLY A 285 15.18 20.18 -24.31
C GLY A 285 16.20 20.30 -25.45
N LYS A 286 16.85 21.46 -25.63
CA LYS A 286 18.08 21.54 -26.42
C LYS A 286 19.13 20.64 -25.75
N TYR A 287 19.19 19.37 -26.17
CA TYR A 287 20.18 18.42 -25.68
C TYR A 287 21.53 18.83 -26.25
N THR A 288 22.37 19.42 -25.41
CA THR A 288 23.78 19.64 -25.70
C THR A 288 24.54 18.39 -25.28
N MET A 289 25.15 17.69 -26.24
CA MET A 289 26.07 16.58 -25.97
C MET A 289 27.15 17.07 -24.98
N GLN A 290 27.12 16.53 -23.76
CA GLN A 290 28.19 16.74 -22.79
C GLN A 290 29.24 15.63 -22.94
N PRO A 291 30.51 15.90 -22.61
CA PRO A 291 31.55 14.87 -22.63
C PRO A 291 31.16 13.71 -21.71
N LEU A 292 31.23 12.49 -22.24
CA LEU A 292 30.94 11.27 -21.49
C LEU A 292 31.99 11.10 -20.38
N LYS A 293 31.59 11.30 -19.13
CA LYS A 293 32.43 10.95 -17.98
C LYS A 293 32.49 9.43 -17.87
N ALA A 294 33.68 8.86 -18.01
CA ALA A 294 33.91 7.45 -17.75
C ALA A 294 33.67 7.15 -16.27
N SER A 295 32.78 6.20 -15.97
CA SER A 295 32.56 5.66 -14.63
C SER A 295 32.79 4.15 -14.66
N THR A 296 33.17 3.55 -13.54
CA THR A 296 33.30 2.09 -13.46
C THR A 296 31.97 1.40 -13.77
N ALA A 297 32.02 0.16 -14.28
CA ALA A 297 30.81 -0.60 -14.63
C ALA A 297 29.83 -0.72 -13.45
N PHE A 298 30.35 -0.96 -12.24
CA PHE A 298 29.54 -1.02 -11.03
C PHE A 298 28.86 0.33 -10.72
N GLN A 299 29.58 1.44 -10.79
CA GLN A 299 29.01 2.77 -10.50
C GLN A 299 27.97 3.20 -11.55
N ALA A 300 28.19 2.85 -12.82
CA ALA A 300 27.23 3.09 -13.90
C ALA A 300 25.92 2.32 -13.66
N LEU A 301 26.02 1.02 -13.34
CA LEU A 301 24.87 0.18 -13.02
C LEU A 301 24.17 0.64 -11.75
N TYR A 302 24.91 0.95 -10.68
CA TYR A 302 24.35 1.49 -9.44
C TYR A 302 23.57 2.79 -9.66
N ARG A 303 24.12 3.75 -10.42
CA ARG A 303 23.43 5.01 -10.76
C ARG A 303 22.20 4.77 -11.65
N LYS A 304 22.27 3.83 -12.59
CA LYS A 304 21.12 3.40 -13.41
C LYS A 304 19.99 2.89 -12.51
N GLU A 305 20.30 1.99 -11.59
CA GLU A 305 19.33 1.40 -10.66
C GLU A 305 18.75 2.44 -9.69
N LEU A 306 19.57 3.34 -9.14
CA LEU A 306 19.10 4.40 -8.27
C LEU A 306 18.16 5.37 -9.00
N ARG A 307 18.52 5.77 -10.23
CA ARG A 307 17.65 6.61 -11.07
C ARG A 307 16.34 5.90 -11.38
N ARG A 308 16.39 4.59 -11.63
CA ARG A 308 15.20 3.78 -11.87
C ARG A 308 14.29 3.76 -10.64
N TYR A 309 14.86 3.53 -9.46
CA TYR A 309 14.13 3.50 -8.19
C TYR A 309 13.28 4.77 -8.01
N PHE A 310 13.91 5.94 -8.06
CA PHE A 310 13.22 7.23 -7.91
C PHE A 310 12.33 7.62 -9.10
N SER A 311 12.47 6.93 -10.24
CA SER A 311 11.57 7.13 -11.38
C SER A 311 10.25 6.39 -11.26
N SER A 312 10.06 5.51 -10.27
CA SER A 312 8.79 4.81 -10.06
C SER A 312 8.25 5.10 -8.66
N SER A 313 7.23 5.95 -8.57
CA SER A 313 6.58 6.25 -7.28
C SER A 313 5.98 4.99 -6.65
N ASN A 314 5.46 4.06 -7.47
CA ASN A 314 4.91 2.80 -6.98
C ASN A 314 5.99 1.89 -6.39
N TYR A 315 7.19 1.91 -6.98
CA TYR A 315 8.33 1.18 -6.45
C TYR A 315 8.74 1.74 -5.08
N VAL A 316 8.98 3.05 -5.01
CA VAL A 316 9.43 3.67 -3.76
C VAL A 316 8.37 3.60 -2.66
N LEU A 317 7.10 3.81 -2.96
CA LEU A 317 6.05 3.70 -1.95
C LEU A 317 5.95 2.28 -1.40
N ASN A 318 6.11 1.24 -2.23
CA ASN A 318 6.03 -0.11 -1.71
C ASN A 318 7.22 -0.49 -0.83
N THR A 319 8.43 -0.11 -1.22
CA THR A 319 9.65 -0.55 -0.53
C THR A 319 10.18 0.46 0.48
N GLY A 320 9.70 1.70 0.45
CA GLY A 320 10.16 2.79 1.33
C GLY A 320 9.23 3.06 2.52
N ILE A 321 7.93 2.74 2.42
CA ILE A 321 6.97 3.01 3.50
C ILE A 321 7.40 2.33 4.81
N GLY A 322 7.92 1.10 4.76
CA GLY A 322 8.41 0.41 5.97
C GLY A 322 9.48 1.19 6.71
N MET A 323 10.44 1.78 5.99
CA MET A 323 11.49 2.61 6.59
C MET A 323 10.99 3.96 7.10
N VAL A 324 10.03 4.56 6.40
CA VAL A 324 9.39 5.81 6.86
C VAL A 324 8.64 5.57 8.16
N LEU A 325 7.87 4.48 8.25
CA LEU A 325 7.18 4.06 9.47
C LEU A 325 8.16 3.82 10.62
N LEU A 326 9.27 3.12 10.35
CA LEU A 326 10.32 2.90 11.34
C LEU A 326 10.85 4.23 11.90
N LEU A 327 11.15 5.20 11.03
CA LEU A 327 11.65 6.51 11.46
C LEU A 327 10.61 7.25 12.33
N ILE A 328 9.34 7.30 11.90
CA ILE A 328 8.26 7.94 12.66
C ILE A 328 8.13 7.31 14.04
N MET A 329 8.10 5.98 14.10
CA MET A 329 8.01 5.25 15.37
C MET A 329 9.22 5.54 16.27
N SER A 330 10.44 5.52 15.72
CA SER A 330 11.63 5.85 16.49
C SER A 330 11.60 7.29 17.04
N VAL A 331 11.05 8.24 16.28
CA VAL A 331 10.89 9.63 16.72
C VAL A 331 9.78 9.76 17.77
N SER A 332 8.63 9.09 17.60
CA SER A 332 7.52 9.20 18.55
C SER A 332 7.90 8.66 19.93
N LEU A 333 8.67 7.58 19.98
CA LEU A 333 9.21 7.01 21.21
C LEU A 333 10.18 7.95 21.97
N LEU A 334 10.67 9.04 21.36
CA LEU A 334 11.43 10.06 22.10
C LEU A 334 10.54 10.94 22.98
N PHE A 335 9.26 11.09 22.61
CA PHE A 335 8.32 11.97 23.28
C PHE A 335 7.37 11.22 24.22
N THR A 336 7.22 9.90 24.06
CA THR A 336 6.36 9.06 24.89
C THR A 336 7.20 8.05 25.66
N SER A 337 7.03 7.98 26.99
CA SER A 337 7.83 7.03 27.77
C SER A 337 7.38 5.59 27.53
N PRO A 338 8.31 4.62 27.46
CA PRO A 338 7.97 3.20 27.36
C PRO A 338 7.08 2.70 28.51
N GLU A 339 7.16 3.33 29.69
CA GLU A 339 6.27 2.99 30.81
C GLU A 339 4.83 3.46 30.60
N GLN A 340 4.63 4.65 30.04
CA GLN A 340 3.30 5.16 29.67
C GLN A 340 2.64 4.26 28.61
N LEU A 341 3.41 3.82 27.61
CA LEU A 341 2.95 2.85 26.60
C LEU A 341 2.59 1.50 27.23
N GLY A 342 3.34 1.05 28.23
CA GLY A 342 3.08 -0.20 28.95
C GLY A 342 1.79 -0.16 29.75
N GLN A 343 1.47 1.00 30.33
CA GLN A 343 0.21 1.24 31.05
C GLN A 343 -0.99 1.33 30.10
N LEU A 344 -0.83 1.99 28.94
CA LEU A 344 -1.87 2.07 27.91
C LEU A 344 -2.19 0.71 27.27
N ALA A 345 -1.18 -0.14 27.08
CA ALA A 345 -1.34 -1.44 26.44
C ALA A 345 -1.71 -2.57 27.43
N ASP A 346 -1.76 -2.29 28.73
CA ASP A 346 -1.96 -3.28 29.80
C ASP A 346 -0.91 -4.43 29.77
N ILE A 347 0.31 -4.12 29.31
CA ILE A 347 1.41 -5.08 29.19
C ILE A 347 2.42 -4.82 30.32
N PRO A 348 2.42 -5.63 31.40
CA PRO A 348 3.40 -5.50 32.45
C PRO A 348 4.82 -5.72 31.91
N GLN A 349 5.76 -4.88 32.33
CA GLN A 349 7.18 -4.92 31.93
C GLN A 349 7.45 -4.68 30.43
N LEU A 350 6.59 -3.92 29.73
CA LEU A 350 6.76 -3.58 28.30
C LEU A 350 8.18 -3.12 27.96
N GLN A 351 8.81 -2.30 28.82
CA GLN A 351 10.18 -1.82 28.62
C GLN A 351 11.21 -2.95 28.46
N ARG A 352 11.08 -4.04 29.23
CA ARG A 352 12.00 -5.20 29.14
C ARG A 352 11.81 -5.95 27.83
N TYR A 353 10.56 -6.12 27.40
CA TYR A 353 10.23 -6.72 26.12
C TYR A 353 10.70 -5.85 24.94
N LEU A 354 10.51 -4.54 25.03
CA LEU A 354 10.99 -3.59 24.02
C LEU A 354 12.52 -3.62 23.92
N ASN A 355 13.24 -3.60 25.04
CA ASN A 355 14.71 -3.67 25.01
C ASN A 355 15.22 -4.98 24.39
N THR A 356 14.55 -6.09 24.69
CA THR A 356 14.97 -7.40 24.17
C THR A 356 14.60 -7.55 22.70
N LEU A 357 13.38 -7.16 22.29
CA LEU A 357 12.85 -7.41 20.95
C LEU A 357 13.07 -6.26 19.96
N ALA A 358 13.49 -5.08 20.41
CA ALA A 358 13.74 -3.91 19.55
C ALA A 358 14.61 -4.25 18.31
N PRO A 359 15.70 -5.03 18.41
CA PRO A 359 16.49 -5.38 17.23
C PRO A 359 15.67 -6.16 16.18
N LEU A 360 14.76 -7.05 16.60
CA LEU A 360 13.87 -7.78 15.70
C LEU A 360 12.75 -6.89 15.15
N PHE A 361 12.20 -5.98 15.96
CA PHE A 361 11.22 -5.01 15.50
C PHE A 361 11.79 -4.10 14.42
N VAL A 362 13.00 -3.57 14.60
CA VAL A 362 13.67 -2.79 13.55
C VAL A 362 13.90 -3.66 12.31
N SER A 363 14.37 -4.89 12.49
CA SER A 363 14.63 -5.84 11.41
C SER A 363 13.36 -6.22 10.62
N LEU A 364 12.19 -6.19 11.25
CA LEU A 364 10.90 -6.37 10.59
C LEU A 364 10.64 -5.29 9.54
N PHE A 365 10.82 -4.02 9.89
CA PHE A 365 10.68 -2.92 8.94
C PHE A 365 11.72 -2.98 7.82
N VAL A 366 12.93 -3.46 8.13
CA VAL A 366 13.96 -3.74 7.12
C VAL A 366 13.50 -4.82 6.13
N ALA A 367 12.95 -5.93 6.63
CA ALA A 367 12.47 -7.03 5.80
C ALA A 367 11.28 -6.64 4.90
N LEU A 368 10.40 -5.76 5.38
CA LEU A 368 9.30 -5.21 4.59
C LEU A 368 9.78 -4.28 3.46
N SER A 369 11.00 -3.74 3.55
CA SER A 369 11.51 -2.69 2.68
C SER A 369 12.47 -3.21 1.59
N CYS A 370 12.32 -4.47 1.17
CA CYS A 370 13.24 -5.12 0.25
C CYS A 370 13.01 -4.73 -1.23
N THR A 371 13.93 -3.92 -1.78
CA THR A 371 13.88 -3.49 -3.19
C THR A 371 14.31 -4.59 -4.18
N THR A 372 15.18 -5.50 -3.78
CA THR A 372 15.78 -6.48 -4.69
C THR A 372 14.84 -7.58 -5.15
N SER A 373 13.78 -7.83 -4.38
CA SER A 373 12.70 -8.79 -4.68
C SER A 373 12.00 -8.54 -6.02
N SER A 374 12.03 -7.29 -6.52
CA SER A 374 11.39 -6.87 -7.77
C SER A 374 12.37 -6.28 -8.80
N SER A 375 13.61 -5.98 -8.43
CA SER A 375 14.59 -5.24 -9.26
C SER A 375 15.01 -5.90 -10.60
N ILE A 376 15.03 -7.24 -10.70
CA ILE A 376 15.32 -7.96 -11.95
C ILE A 376 14.08 -8.03 -12.83
N SER A 377 12.95 -8.43 -12.25
CA SER A 377 11.65 -8.44 -12.92
C SER A 377 11.28 -7.07 -13.52
N LEU A 378 11.66 -5.98 -12.85
CA LEU A 378 11.47 -4.63 -13.37
C LEU A 378 12.19 -4.42 -14.70
N GLU A 379 13.33 -5.04 -14.98
CA GLU A 379 14.02 -4.90 -16.29
C GLU A 379 13.12 -5.24 -17.48
N GLY A 380 12.26 -6.25 -17.35
CA GLY A 380 11.30 -6.65 -18.37
C GLY A 380 11.92 -6.70 -19.77
N ASN A 381 11.35 -5.94 -20.69
CA ASN A 381 11.80 -5.87 -22.10
C ASN A 381 13.23 -5.33 -22.29
N ASN A 382 13.83 -4.67 -21.30
CA ASN A 382 15.19 -4.13 -21.40
C ASN A 382 16.26 -5.10 -20.85
N LEU A 383 15.87 -6.29 -20.40
CA LEU A 383 16.78 -7.26 -19.81
C LEU A 383 17.87 -7.72 -20.79
N TRP A 384 17.56 -7.78 -22.09
CA TRP A 384 18.52 -8.17 -23.13
C TRP A 384 19.76 -7.25 -23.17
N ILE A 385 19.62 -5.96 -22.87
CA ILE A 385 20.73 -4.98 -22.83
C ILE A 385 21.72 -5.34 -21.72
N LEU A 386 21.21 -5.77 -20.56
CA LEU A 386 22.06 -6.21 -19.45
C LEU A 386 22.68 -7.60 -19.70
N ARG A 387 22.04 -8.43 -20.54
CA ARG A 387 22.60 -9.72 -20.93
C ARG A 387 23.72 -9.57 -21.94
N SER A 388 23.56 -8.72 -22.95
CA SER A 388 24.58 -8.48 -23.97
C SER A 388 25.74 -7.61 -23.48
N SER A 389 25.59 -6.94 -22.32
CA SER A 389 26.65 -6.08 -21.81
C SER A 389 27.91 -6.89 -21.41
N PRO A 390 29.12 -6.37 -21.71
CA PRO A 390 30.40 -7.01 -21.38
C PRO A 390 30.77 -6.76 -19.91
N VAL A 391 29.82 -6.99 -19.00
CA VAL A 391 30.01 -6.85 -17.56
C VAL A 391 29.70 -8.18 -16.89
N PRO A 392 30.56 -8.65 -15.96
CA PRO A 392 30.28 -9.84 -15.16
C PRO A 392 28.92 -9.75 -14.47
N LYS A 393 28.09 -10.79 -14.60
CA LYS A 393 26.69 -10.73 -14.13
C LYS A 393 26.58 -10.57 -12.62
N HIS A 394 27.54 -11.07 -11.85
CA HIS A 394 27.59 -10.84 -10.40
C HIS A 394 27.70 -9.35 -10.05
N ILE A 395 28.37 -8.51 -10.86
CA ILE A 395 28.46 -7.05 -10.65
C ILE A 395 27.09 -6.40 -10.89
N ILE A 396 26.33 -6.87 -11.89
CA ILE A 396 24.96 -6.41 -12.15
C ILE A 396 24.08 -6.71 -10.92
N LEU A 397 24.16 -7.92 -10.39
CA LEU A 397 23.36 -8.33 -9.23
C LEU A 397 23.78 -7.53 -7.97
N LEU A 398 25.08 -7.38 -7.71
CA LEU A 398 25.58 -6.60 -6.58
C LEU A 398 25.24 -5.10 -6.67
N SER A 399 25.18 -4.53 -7.87
CA SER A 399 24.74 -3.13 -8.03
C SER A 399 23.29 -2.92 -7.55
N LYS A 400 22.43 -3.94 -7.72
CA LYS A 400 21.05 -3.94 -7.21
C LYS A 400 21.00 -4.12 -5.69
N VAL A 401 21.86 -4.97 -5.12
CA VAL A 401 22.03 -5.09 -3.65
C VAL A 401 22.45 -3.76 -3.05
N ALA A 402 23.41 -3.07 -3.67
CA ALA A 402 23.93 -1.80 -3.17
C ALA A 402 22.88 -0.69 -3.15
N VAL A 403 21.96 -0.64 -4.13
CA VAL A 403 20.82 0.28 -4.08
C VAL A 403 19.90 -0.02 -2.90
N ASN A 404 19.61 -1.29 -2.62
CA ASN A 404 18.82 -1.66 -1.45
C ASN A 404 19.46 -1.17 -0.16
N LEU A 405 20.75 -1.49 0.04
CA LEU A 405 21.49 -1.08 1.23
C LEU A 405 21.58 0.44 1.38
N THR A 406 21.71 1.18 0.27
CA THR A 406 21.74 2.65 0.32
C THR A 406 20.41 3.24 0.78
N ILE A 407 19.29 2.60 0.46
CA ILE A 407 17.96 3.05 0.88
C ILE A 407 17.70 2.64 2.33
N THR A 408 18.09 1.43 2.71
CA THR A 408 17.70 0.85 4.00
C THR A 408 18.64 1.23 5.14
N VAL A 409 19.95 1.07 4.96
CA VAL A 409 20.94 1.19 6.05
C VAL A 409 20.96 2.58 6.68
N PRO A 410 20.98 3.72 5.94
CA PRO A 410 21.05 5.03 6.56
C PRO A 410 19.85 5.32 7.48
N ILE A 411 18.65 4.94 7.05
CA ILE A 411 17.43 5.14 7.84
C ILE A 411 17.44 4.24 9.07
N THR A 412 17.81 2.96 8.90
CA THR A 412 17.96 2.02 10.02
C THR A 412 18.97 2.55 11.05
N VAL A 413 20.13 3.06 10.62
CA VAL A 413 21.15 3.62 11.52
C VAL A 413 20.59 4.78 12.33
N VAL A 414 19.94 5.75 11.67
CA VAL A 414 19.31 6.89 12.36
C VAL A 414 18.27 6.41 13.35
N SER A 415 17.37 5.51 12.94
CA SER A 415 16.33 4.94 13.81
C SER A 415 16.91 4.18 15.01
N CYS A 416 17.97 3.39 14.82
CA CYS A 416 18.65 2.70 15.92
C CYS A 416 19.23 3.68 16.94
N VAL A 417 19.86 4.78 16.49
CA VAL A 417 20.39 5.81 17.39
C VAL A 417 19.27 6.46 18.21
N LEU A 418 18.15 6.81 17.58
CA LEU A 418 17.01 7.39 18.29
C LEU A 418 16.41 6.42 19.32
N LEU A 419 16.31 5.13 18.96
CA LEU A 419 15.81 4.10 19.88
C LEU A 419 16.77 3.84 21.05
N MET A 420 18.09 3.89 20.85
CA MET A 420 19.05 3.78 21.96
C MET A 420 18.86 4.89 23.00
N ILE A 421 18.59 6.12 22.53
CA ILE A 421 18.34 7.27 23.40
C ILE A 421 17.00 7.11 24.14
N SER A 422 15.94 6.76 23.41
CA SER A 422 14.58 6.61 23.96
C SER A 422 14.47 5.47 24.99
N LEU A 423 15.05 4.31 24.68
CA LEU A 423 14.90 3.10 25.48
C LEU A 423 15.90 3.00 26.64
N GLY A 424 16.94 3.85 26.67
CA GLY A 424 18.00 3.81 27.68
C GLY A 424 18.74 2.47 27.70
N THR A 425 19.03 1.90 26.52
CA THR A 425 19.58 0.55 26.41
C THR A 425 21.04 0.48 26.92
N GLY A 426 21.37 -0.62 27.60
CA GLY A 426 22.75 -0.90 27.99
C GLY A 426 23.67 -1.15 26.76
N TRP A 427 24.98 -1.06 26.95
CA TRP A 427 25.98 -1.19 25.87
C TRP A 427 25.82 -2.45 24.99
N ALA A 428 25.54 -3.61 25.61
CA ALA A 428 25.36 -4.86 24.88
C ALA A 428 24.09 -4.87 24.02
N ASP A 429 22.98 -4.34 24.54
CA ASP A 429 21.70 -4.26 23.83
C ASP A 429 21.76 -3.23 22.69
N SER A 430 22.45 -2.11 22.91
CA SER A 430 22.73 -1.10 21.88
C SER A 430 23.54 -1.69 20.71
N LEU A 431 24.54 -2.53 21.00
CA LEU A 431 25.31 -3.20 19.95
C LEU A 431 24.43 -4.16 19.14
N LEU A 432 23.57 -4.93 19.80
CA LEU A 432 22.63 -5.85 19.14
C LEU A 432 21.58 -5.12 18.30
N LEU A 433 21.03 -4.02 18.84
CA LEU A 433 20.08 -3.14 18.18
C LEU A 433 20.65 -2.52 16.91
N PHE A 434 21.96 -2.32 16.84
CA PHE A 434 22.63 -1.84 15.64
C PHE A 434 22.98 -2.98 14.67
N MET A 435 23.63 -4.03 15.15
CA MET A 435 24.21 -5.08 14.30
C MET A 435 23.15 -5.94 13.63
N ILE A 436 22.10 -6.35 14.35
CA ILE A 436 21.10 -7.29 13.83
C ILE A 436 20.34 -6.68 12.64
N PRO A 437 19.77 -5.47 12.72
CA PRO A 437 19.06 -4.88 11.57
C PRO A 437 19.93 -4.69 10.33
N VAL A 438 21.22 -4.39 10.50
CA VAL A 438 22.17 -4.25 9.37
C VAL A 438 22.43 -5.61 8.71
N ILE A 439 22.58 -6.68 9.50
CA ILE A 439 22.68 -8.04 8.97
C ILE A 439 21.40 -8.41 8.22
N TYR A 440 20.23 -8.06 8.74
CA TYR A 440 18.95 -8.26 8.07
C TYR A 440 18.82 -7.45 6.76
N ALA A 441 19.39 -6.24 6.70
CA ALA A 441 19.42 -5.46 5.45
C ALA A 441 20.21 -6.20 4.36
N CYS A 442 21.34 -6.81 4.70
CA CYS A 442 22.13 -7.65 3.80
C CYS A 442 21.40 -8.93 3.42
N TYR A 443 20.85 -9.65 4.40
CA TYR A 443 20.11 -10.90 4.20
C TYR A 443 18.93 -10.72 3.25
N THR A 444 18.08 -9.73 3.53
CA THR A 444 16.87 -9.45 2.74
C THR A 444 17.24 -9.01 1.32
N ALA A 445 18.31 -8.22 1.15
CA ALA A 445 18.80 -7.81 -0.16
C ALA A 445 19.26 -9.00 -1.01
N LEU A 446 20.11 -9.86 -0.45
CA LEU A 446 20.66 -11.04 -1.15
C LEU A 446 19.56 -12.07 -1.43
N MET A 447 18.73 -12.36 -0.43
CA MET A 447 17.63 -13.30 -0.59
C MET A 447 16.62 -12.82 -1.62
N GLY A 448 16.26 -11.53 -1.60
CA GLY A 448 15.37 -10.92 -2.58
C GLY A 448 15.87 -11.08 -4.02
N ILE A 449 17.17 -10.90 -4.28
CA ILE A 449 17.75 -11.16 -5.62
C ILE A 449 17.61 -12.62 -6.01
N ILE A 450 17.98 -13.55 -5.12
CA ILE A 450 17.97 -14.98 -5.43
C ILE A 450 16.54 -15.44 -5.75
N VAL A 451 15.56 -14.98 -4.97
CA VAL A 451 14.14 -15.28 -5.21
C VAL A 451 13.66 -14.68 -6.53
N ASN A 452 14.04 -13.44 -6.83
CA ASN A 452 13.67 -12.76 -8.08
C ASN A 452 14.29 -13.43 -9.32
N LEU A 453 15.51 -13.96 -9.21
CA LEU A 453 16.13 -14.79 -10.26
C LEU A 453 15.37 -16.10 -10.50
N LYS A 454 14.82 -16.72 -9.45
CA LYS A 454 14.09 -18.00 -9.56
C LYS A 454 12.64 -17.84 -10.00
N LEU A 455 12.00 -16.73 -9.64
CA LEU A 455 10.59 -16.44 -9.92
C LEU A 455 10.41 -15.10 -10.64
N PRO A 456 11.07 -14.90 -11.81
CA PRO A 456 11.05 -13.64 -12.54
C PRO A 456 9.66 -13.36 -13.12
N LYS A 457 9.25 -12.10 -13.09
CA LYS A 457 8.05 -11.59 -13.78
C LYS A 457 8.45 -10.54 -14.81
N LEU A 458 8.90 -10.98 -15.98
CA LEU A 458 9.42 -10.11 -17.04
C LEU A 458 8.32 -9.51 -17.92
N GLU A 459 7.20 -10.20 -18.09
CA GLU A 459 6.03 -9.69 -18.78
C GLU A 459 5.10 -8.95 -17.83
N TRP A 460 5.06 -7.62 -17.93
CA TRP A 460 4.18 -6.79 -17.12
C TRP A 460 3.71 -5.56 -17.90
N THR A 461 2.45 -5.18 -17.70
CA THR A 461 1.86 -3.96 -18.29
C THR A 461 1.93 -2.78 -17.32
N ASN A 462 1.89 -3.07 -16.02
CA ASN A 462 1.94 -2.12 -14.91
C ASN A 462 3.04 -2.52 -13.91
N GLU A 463 3.87 -1.57 -13.49
CA GLU A 463 4.95 -1.76 -12.52
C GLU A 463 4.45 -2.31 -11.17
N VAL A 464 3.20 -1.97 -10.77
CA VAL A 464 2.57 -2.48 -9.54
C VAL A 464 2.50 -4.02 -9.54
N GLN A 465 2.32 -4.65 -10.71
CA GLN A 465 2.25 -6.10 -10.82
C GLN A 465 3.56 -6.79 -10.46
N VAL A 466 4.69 -6.10 -10.64
CA VAL A 466 6.03 -6.60 -10.36
C VAL A 466 6.42 -6.30 -8.92
N VAL A 467 6.16 -5.07 -8.49
CA VAL A 467 6.56 -4.55 -7.18
C VAL A 467 5.70 -5.10 -6.05
N LYS A 468 4.38 -5.24 -6.24
CA LYS A 468 3.46 -5.67 -5.16
C LYS A 468 2.88 -7.08 -5.35
N GLN A 469 2.65 -7.50 -6.59
CA GLN A 469 1.88 -8.71 -6.90
C GLN A 469 2.71 -9.81 -7.58
N SER A 470 4.04 -9.76 -7.47
CA SER A 470 4.89 -10.81 -8.00
C SER A 470 5.09 -11.92 -6.98
N ALA A 471 5.20 -13.16 -7.47
CA ALA A 471 5.52 -14.30 -6.62
C ALA A 471 6.87 -14.10 -5.91
N ALA A 472 7.83 -13.46 -6.57
CA ALA A 472 9.13 -13.15 -5.98
C ALA A 472 9.02 -12.25 -4.74
N VAL A 473 8.20 -11.19 -4.81
CA VAL A 473 7.97 -10.30 -3.66
C VAL A 473 7.28 -11.04 -2.52
N LEU A 474 6.23 -11.82 -2.82
CA LEU A 474 5.51 -12.58 -1.80
C LEU A 474 6.42 -13.61 -1.10
N VAL A 475 7.20 -14.37 -1.87
CA VAL A 475 8.13 -15.38 -1.30
C VAL A 475 9.25 -14.70 -0.51
N ALA A 476 9.83 -13.61 -1.00
CA ALA A 476 10.86 -12.87 -0.27
C ALA A 476 10.32 -12.32 1.05
N MET A 477 9.10 -11.79 1.04
CA MET A 477 8.42 -11.29 2.24
C MET A 477 8.17 -12.41 3.26
N LEU A 478 7.58 -13.54 2.83
CA LEU A 478 7.32 -14.70 3.71
C LEU A 478 8.60 -15.24 4.34
N LEU A 479 9.68 -15.37 3.57
CA LEU A 479 10.97 -15.84 4.09
C LEU A 479 11.60 -14.84 5.07
N GLY A 480 11.44 -13.53 4.80
CA GLY A 480 11.80 -12.48 5.76
C GLY A 480 11.04 -12.64 7.09
N PHE A 481 9.72 -12.81 7.04
CA PHE A 481 8.91 -13.05 8.24
C PHE A 481 9.32 -14.30 9.00
N ILE A 482 9.48 -15.44 8.31
CA ILE A 482 9.89 -16.70 8.93
C ILE A 482 11.24 -16.52 9.64
N SER A 483 12.19 -15.83 9.01
CA SER A 483 13.51 -15.59 9.61
C SER A 483 13.47 -14.76 10.89
N LEU A 484 12.45 -13.89 11.05
CA LEU A 484 12.24 -13.07 12.25
C LEU A 484 11.44 -13.79 13.34
N ILE A 485 10.46 -14.61 12.94
CA ILE A 485 9.61 -15.36 13.88
C ILE A 485 10.42 -16.42 14.63
N ILE A 486 11.40 -17.05 14.00
CA ILE A 486 12.23 -18.07 14.64
C ILE A 486 12.95 -17.54 15.90
N PRO A 487 13.77 -16.47 15.85
CA PRO A 487 14.42 -15.93 17.03
C PRO A 487 13.44 -15.33 18.04
N ALA A 488 12.35 -14.70 17.57
CA ALA A 488 11.30 -14.19 18.46
C ALA A 488 10.64 -15.34 19.24
N GLY A 489 10.20 -16.40 18.56
CA GLY A 489 9.56 -17.57 19.17
C GLY A 489 10.51 -18.31 20.12
N LEU A 490 11.78 -18.46 19.75
CA LEU A 490 12.79 -19.02 20.65
C LEU A 490 12.95 -18.19 21.92
N SER A 491 12.93 -16.86 21.82
CA SER A 491 13.01 -15.98 23.00
C SER A 491 11.79 -16.08 23.93
N PHE A 492 10.62 -16.44 23.40
CA PHE A 492 9.41 -16.69 24.22
C PHE A 492 9.37 -18.09 24.83
N VAL A 493 9.86 -19.11 24.13
CA VAL A 493 9.84 -20.52 24.61
C VAL A 493 10.97 -20.80 25.59
N LEU A 494 12.18 -20.28 25.33
CA LEU A 494 13.36 -20.49 26.16
C LEU A 494 13.53 -19.36 27.18
N THR A 495 12.54 -19.18 28.06
CA THR A 495 12.57 -18.13 29.09
C THR A 495 13.73 -18.27 30.08
N SER A 496 14.38 -19.43 30.15
CA SER A 496 15.57 -19.71 30.96
C SER A 496 16.88 -19.23 30.35
N VAL A 497 16.91 -18.90 29.05
CA VAL A 497 18.11 -18.42 28.35
C VAL A 497 18.01 -16.91 28.18
N ASP A 498 19.11 -16.19 28.40
CA ASP A 498 19.17 -14.75 28.15
C ASP A 498 18.87 -14.46 26.67
N GLY A 499 17.85 -13.63 26.41
CA GLY A 499 17.42 -13.26 25.05
C GLY A 499 18.56 -12.70 24.20
N ARG A 500 19.57 -12.08 24.83
CA ARG A 500 20.79 -11.60 24.15
C ARG A 500 21.56 -12.72 23.46
N VAL A 501 21.66 -13.89 24.08
CA VAL A 501 22.39 -15.05 23.53
C VAL A 501 21.66 -15.59 22.31
N ILE A 502 20.33 -15.66 22.39
CA ILE A 502 19.47 -16.07 21.26
C ILE A 502 19.64 -15.11 20.08
N MET A 503 19.67 -13.81 20.36
CA MET A 503 19.86 -12.76 19.36
C MET A 503 21.25 -12.78 18.71
N LEU A 504 22.31 -12.97 19.50
CA LEU A 504 23.67 -13.16 18.99
C LEU A 504 23.76 -14.40 18.09
N GLY A 505 23.22 -15.52 18.54
CA GLY A 505 23.17 -16.77 17.78
C GLY A 505 22.44 -16.58 16.44
N ALA A 506 21.27 -15.93 16.46
CA ALA A 506 20.51 -15.61 15.25
C ALA A 506 21.31 -14.70 14.30
N GLY A 507 21.98 -13.67 14.83
CA GLY A 507 22.84 -12.77 14.05
C GLY A 507 23.99 -13.52 13.36
N ILE A 508 24.68 -14.42 14.06
CA ILE A 508 25.77 -15.23 13.51
C ILE A 508 25.26 -16.16 12.40
N ILE A 509 24.13 -16.85 12.63
CA ILE A 509 23.52 -17.74 11.63
C ILE A 509 23.15 -16.94 10.38
N LEU A 510 22.50 -15.78 10.54
CA LEU A 510 22.13 -14.92 9.41
C LEU A 510 23.34 -14.35 8.66
N ALA A 511 24.41 -13.96 9.37
CA ALA A 511 25.65 -13.53 8.74
C ALA A 511 26.29 -14.67 7.92
N GLY A 512 26.30 -15.90 8.46
CA GLY A 512 26.72 -17.10 7.74
C GLY A 512 25.87 -17.38 6.49
N LEU A 513 24.55 -17.25 6.60
CA LEU A 513 23.63 -17.35 5.46
C LEU A 513 23.90 -16.27 4.41
N CYS A 514 24.15 -15.02 4.82
CA CYS A 514 24.53 -13.94 3.90
C CYS A 514 25.81 -14.29 3.13
N ALA A 515 26.84 -14.78 3.82
CA ALA A 515 28.10 -15.19 3.18
C ALA A 515 27.86 -16.35 2.18
N GLY A 516 27.03 -17.33 2.56
CA GLY A 516 26.61 -18.42 1.68
C GLY A 516 25.86 -17.94 0.43
N MET A 517 24.89 -17.04 0.62
CA MET A 517 24.12 -16.44 -0.48
C MET A 517 25.00 -15.61 -1.42
N TYR A 518 25.96 -14.85 -0.87
CA TYR A 518 26.92 -14.08 -1.67
C TYR A 518 27.79 -15.00 -2.55
N ARG A 519 28.33 -16.08 -1.96
CA ARG A 519 29.09 -17.10 -2.72
C ARG A 519 28.23 -17.78 -3.78
N TYR A 520 26.99 -18.12 -3.45
CA TYR A 520 26.02 -18.69 -4.38
C TYR A 520 25.76 -17.74 -5.56
N LEU A 521 25.58 -16.44 -5.29
CA LEU A 521 25.35 -15.44 -6.33
C LEU A 521 26.57 -15.27 -7.25
N LYS A 522 27.78 -15.37 -6.71
CA LYS A 522 29.01 -15.33 -7.50
C LYS A 522 29.16 -16.54 -8.44
N ASN A 523 28.80 -17.73 -7.98
CA ASN A 523 29.02 -18.98 -8.72
C ASN A 523 27.84 -19.36 -9.65
N ALA A 524 26.61 -19.25 -9.14
CA ALA A 524 25.39 -19.69 -9.83
C ALA A 524 24.56 -18.52 -10.38
N GLY A 525 24.74 -17.31 -9.86
CA GLY A 525 23.96 -16.14 -10.27
C GLY A 525 24.15 -15.79 -11.75
N GLU A 526 25.32 -16.05 -12.31
CA GLU A 526 25.58 -15.85 -13.75
C GLU A 526 24.78 -16.80 -14.62
N ARG A 527 24.76 -18.10 -14.29
CA ARG A 527 23.95 -19.10 -15.00
C ARG A 527 22.46 -18.79 -14.93
N LEU A 528 21.97 -18.45 -13.73
CA LEU A 528 20.56 -18.09 -13.52
C LEU A 528 20.18 -16.84 -14.30
N PHE A 529 21.02 -15.80 -14.30
CA PHE A 529 20.73 -14.56 -15.00
C PHE A 529 20.74 -14.70 -16.52
N LEU A 530 21.61 -15.56 -17.07
CA LEU A 530 21.67 -15.85 -18.49
C LEU A 530 20.52 -16.75 -18.96
N GLY A 531 20.00 -17.62 -18.08
CA GLY A 531 18.88 -18.52 -18.38
C GLY A 531 17.49 -17.91 -18.24
N LEU A 532 17.37 -16.67 -17.76
CA LEU A 532 16.14 -15.87 -17.84
C LEU A 532 15.75 -15.66 -19.30
#